data_AF-A0AAN0SJQ7-F1
#
_entry.id   AF-A0AAN0SJQ7-F1
#
_cell.length_a   1.000
_cell.length_b   1.000
_cell.length_c   1.000
_cell.angle_alpha   90.00
_cell.angle_beta   90.00
_cell.angle_gamma   90.00
#
_symmetry.space_group_name_H-M   'P 1'
#
loop_
_entity.id
_entity.type
_entity.pdbx_description
1 polymer ?
#
loop_
_entity_poly.entity_id
_entity_poly.type
_entity_poly.pdbx_seq_one_letter_code
_entity_poly.pdbx_strand_id
1 'polypeptide(L)'
;MPEIPFRDLKHGAIYKVLVTNYGEPDILEEARCNICSEGQEVWFTSKNGEEIAGKPVELISMWDSTFRNNDRPDYEPEKSKMD
;
A
#
# COMPACT_ATOMS: atom_id res chain seq x y z
N MET A 1 1.87 -13.63 -11.64
CA MET A 1 0.43 -13.29 -11.51
C MET A 1 0.23 -11.93 -12.18
N PRO A 2 -0.90 -11.66 -12.87
CA PRO A 2 -1.12 -10.33 -13.43
C PRO A 2 -1.28 -9.30 -12.31
N GLU A 3 -0.68 -8.13 -12.50
CA GLU A 3 -0.77 -7.01 -11.56
C GLU A 3 -2.11 -6.29 -11.73
N ILE A 4 -2.68 -5.81 -10.62
CA ILE A 4 -3.86 -4.94 -10.64
C ILE A 4 -3.39 -3.51 -10.96
N PRO A 5 -3.90 -2.88 -12.03
CA PRO A 5 -3.51 -1.52 -12.39
C PRO A 5 -3.87 -0.52 -11.29
N PHE A 6 -3.03 0.51 -11.12
CA PHE A 6 -3.24 1.61 -10.16
C PHE A 6 -4.65 2.19 -10.17
N ARG A 7 -5.22 2.44 -11.36
CA ARG A 7 -6.56 3.03 -11.55
C ARG A 7 -7.70 2.16 -10.99
N ASP A 8 -7.47 0.87 -10.81
CA ASP A 8 -8.46 -0.10 -10.37
C ASP A 8 -8.38 -0.33 -8.84
N LEU A 9 -7.36 0.24 -8.18
CA LEU A 9 -7.20 0.18 -6.74
C LEU A 9 -8.25 1.01 -6.01
N LYS A 10 -8.59 0.58 -4.80
CA LYS A 10 -9.61 1.20 -3.96
C LYS A 10 -9.02 1.50 -2.59
N HIS A 11 -9.16 2.75 -2.17
CA HIS A 11 -8.73 3.19 -0.84
C HIS A 11 -9.44 2.38 0.25
N GLY A 12 -8.67 1.90 1.23
CA GLY A 12 -9.15 1.07 2.33
C GLY A 12 -9.38 -0.41 2.00
N ALA A 13 -9.27 -0.83 0.73
CA ALA A 13 -9.42 -2.24 0.36
C ALA A 13 -8.17 -3.05 0.70
N ILE A 14 -8.36 -4.34 0.98
CA ILE A 14 -7.27 -5.29 1.30
C ILE A 14 -6.91 -6.07 0.03
N TYR A 15 -5.62 -6.11 -0.29
CA TYR A 15 -5.08 -6.82 -1.44
C TYR A 15 -4.02 -7.84 -1.02
N LYS A 16 -3.83 -8.89 -1.81
CA LYS A 16 -2.54 -9.61 -1.82
C LYS A 16 -1.54 -8.79 -2.63
N VAL A 17 -0.41 -8.51 -2.00
CA VAL A 17 0.70 -7.77 -2.55
C VAL A 17 1.89 -8.71 -2.71
N LEU A 18 2.42 -8.80 -3.92
CA LEU A 18 3.67 -9.46 -4.22
C LEU A 18 4.82 -8.55 -3.79
N VAL A 19 5.54 -8.97 -2.75
CA VAL A 19 6.69 -8.26 -2.21
C VAL A 19 7.95 -8.93 -2.72
N THR A 20 8.77 -8.16 -3.42
CA THR A 20 10.06 -8.62 -3.97
C THR A 20 11.19 -7.95 -3.20
N ASN A 21 11.89 -8.73 -2.38
CA ASN A 21 13.06 -8.28 -1.66
C ASN A 21 14.33 -8.80 -2.38
N TYR A 22 15.31 -7.93 -2.58
CA TYR A 22 16.50 -8.30 -3.34
C TYR A 22 17.27 -9.43 -2.63
N GLY A 23 17.45 -10.56 -3.33
CA GLY A 23 18.14 -11.74 -2.80
C GLY A 23 17.25 -12.71 -2.01
N GLU A 24 15.97 -12.37 -1.81
CA GLU A 24 15.00 -13.23 -1.13
C GLU A 24 13.93 -13.72 -2.12
N PRO A 25 13.26 -14.85 -1.83
CA PRO A 25 12.10 -15.27 -2.59
C PRO A 25 10.98 -14.24 -2.52
N ASP A 26 10.22 -14.11 -3.61
CA ASP A 26 8.99 -13.33 -3.61
C ASP A 26 7.99 -13.90 -2.58
N ILE A 27 7.36 -13.02 -1.81
CA ILE A 27 6.32 -13.38 -0.85
C ILE A 27 5.01 -12.67 -1.18
N LEU A 28 3.89 -13.28 -0.75
CA LEU A 28 2.57 -12.67 -0.84
C LEU A 28 2.14 -12.23 0.56
N GLU A 29 1.85 -10.94 0.71
CA GLU A 29 1.35 -10.37 1.95
C GLU A 29 -0.02 -9.72 1.75
N GLU A 30 -0.85 -9.77 2.79
CA GLU A 30 -2.11 -9.00 2.81
C GLU A 30 -1.82 -7.58 3.27
N ALA A 31 -2.25 -6.60 2.48
CA ALA A 31 -2.02 -5.21 2.77
C ALA A 31 -3.24 -4.35 2.44
N ARG A 32 -3.48 -3.36 3.29
CA ARG A 32 -4.47 -2.31 3.05
C ARG A 32 -3.92 -1.32 2.03
N CYS A 33 -4.68 -1.04 0.98
CA CYS A 33 -4.38 -0.01 0.00
C CYS A 33 -4.76 1.35 0.57
N ASN A 34 -3.81 2.25 0.63
CA ASN A 34 -4.03 3.65 0.99
C ASN A 34 -3.77 4.50 -0.25
N ILE A 35 -4.50 5.59 -0.37
CA ILE A 35 -4.54 6.47 -1.54
C ILE A 35 -4.64 7.86 -0.95
N CYS A 36 -3.75 8.78 -1.34
CA CYS A 36 -3.84 10.16 -0.86
C CYS A 36 -5.13 10.82 -1.35
N SER A 37 -5.51 11.93 -0.70
CA SER A 37 -6.78 12.62 -1.01
C SER A 37 -6.88 13.11 -2.46
N GLU A 38 -5.74 13.39 -3.07
CA GLU A 38 -5.57 13.83 -4.45
C GLU A 38 -5.54 12.66 -5.46
N GLY A 39 -5.47 11.40 -4.99
CA GLY A 39 -5.39 10.22 -5.83
C GLY A 39 -4.05 10.04 -6.57
N GLN A 40 -3.02 10.80 -6.19
CA GLN A 40 -1.71 10.83 -6.87
C GLN A 40 -0.72 9.79 -6.32
N GLU A 41 -0.84 9.45 -5.04
CA GLU A 41 0.00 8.48 -4.36
C GLU A 41 -0.83 7.30 -3.87
N VAL A 42 -0.26 6.11 -4.01
CA VAL A 42 -0.79 4.86 -3.46
C VAL A 42 0.33 4.13 -2.75
N TRP A 43 0.05 3.67 -1.55
CA TRP A 43 0.94 2.84 -0.77
C TRP A 43 0.15 1.73 -0.08
N PHE A 44 0.84 0.66 0.27
CA PHE A 44 0.24 -0.48 0.95
C PHE A 44 0.74 -0.54 2.39
N THR A 45 -0.14 -0.88 3.32
CA THR A 45 0.25 -1.07 4.73
C THR A 45 -0.13 -2.45 5.23
N SER A 46 0.80 -3.10 5.92
CA SER A 46 0.58 -4.37 6.60
C SER A 46 -0.45 -4.21 7.72
N LYS A 47 -0.95 -5.34 8.24
CA LYS A 47 -1.86 -5.36 9.40
C LYS A 47 -1.30 -4.65 10.64
N ASN A 48 0.03 -4.57 10.74
CA ASN A 48 0.72 -3.92 11.85
C ASN A 48 0.92 -2.42 11.62
N GLY A 49 0.62 -1.93 10.42
CA GLY A 49 0.76 -0.52 10.03
C GLY A 49 2.09 -0.16 9.37
N GLU A 50 2.90 -1.16 9.00
CA GLU A 50 4.17 -0.98 8.29
C GLU A 50 3.91 -0.80 6.79
N GLU A 51 4.67 0.08 6.12
CA GLU A 51 4.57 0.28 4.69
C GLU A 51 5.17 -0.91 3.93
N ILE A 52 4.45 -1.40 2.92
CA ILE A 52 4.86 -2.51 2.07
C ILE A 52 5.11 -1.97 0.66
N ALA A 53 6.34 -2.15 0.18
CA ALA A 53 6.69 -1.92 -1.21
C ALA A 53 6.42 -3.20 -2.02
N GLY A 54 5.37 -3.19 -2.84
CA GLY A 54 5.05 -4.36 -3.65
C GLY A 54 3.94 -4.11 -4.67
N LYS A 55 3.56 -5.17 -5.37
CA LYS A 55 2.61 -5.12 -6.49
C LYS A 55 1.30 -5.83 -6.14
N PRO A 56 0.14 -5.17 -6.19
CA PRO A 56 -1.14 -5.81 -5.91
C PRO A 56 -1.48 -6.80 -7.02
N VAL A 57 -1.89 -8.02 -6.66
CA VAL A 57 -2.22 -9.09 -7.62
C VAL A 57 -3.62 -9.67 -7.42
N GLU A 58 -4.24 -9.44 -6.27
CA GLU A 58 -5.57 -9.96 -5.94
C GLU A 58 -6.27 -9.03 -4.95
N LEU A 59 -7.54 -8.68 -5.20
CA LEU A 59 -8.41 -8.01 -4.23
C LEU A 59 -9.00 -9.06 -3.29
N ILE A 60 -8.75 -8.93 -1.98
CA ILE A 60 -9.27 -9.83 -0.95
C ILE A 60 -10.59 -9.30 -0.39
N SER A 61 -10.64 -8.02 -0.02
CA SER A 61 -11.80 -7.41 0.62
C SER A 61 -11.95 -5.94 0.25
N MET A 62 -13.18 -5.50 0.06
CA MET A 62 -13.54 -4.07 -0.12
C MET A 62 -13.59 -3.28 1.18
N TRP A 63 -13.54 -3.98 2.32
CA TRP A 63 -13.70 -3.39 3.64
C TRP A 63 -12.60 -3.85 4.55
N ASP A 64 -12.05 -2.91 5.31
CA ASP A 64 -11.11 -3.16 6.36
C ASP A 64 -11.74 -2.84 7.72
N SER A 65 -11.85 -3.85 8.59
CA SER A 65 -12.21 -3.71 10.00
C SER A 65 -11.09 -4.17 10.95
N THR A 66 -9.95 -4.59 10.42
CA THR A 66 -8.92 -5.33 11.16
C THR A 66 -7.50 -4.76 11.02
N PHE A 67 -7.20 -3.99 9.98
CA PHE A 67 -5.92 -3.31 9.80
C PHE A 67 -5.96 -1.96 10.53
N ARG A 68 -4.80 -1.55 11.04
CA ARG A 68 -4.63 -0.21 11.58
C ARG A 68 -4.67 0.80 10.45
N ASN A 69 -5.56 1.80 10.57
CA ASN A 69 -5.56 2.91 9.65
C ASN A 69 -4.41 3.87 9.98
N ASN A 70 -3.38 3.88 9.13
CA ASN A 70 -2.27 4.83 9.15
C ASN A 70 -2.29 5.72 7.90
N ASP A 71 -3.48 6.07 7.38
CA ASP A 71 -3.62 7.10 6.34
C ASP A 71 -2.84 8.33 6.82
N ARG A 72 -1.73 8.69 6.15
CA ARG A 72 -0.90 9.84 6.53
C ARG A 72 -1.75 11.09 6.32
N PRO A 73 -2.21 11.79 7.37
CA PRO A 73 -2.96 13.03 7.19
C PRO A 73 -2.03 14.18 6.79
N ASP A 74 -0.72 14.01 7.01
CA ASP A 74 0.25 15.11 7.09
C ASP A 74 1.57 14.82 6.35
N TYR A 75 1.57 14.11 5.21
CA TYR A 75 2.81 13.98 4.42
C TYR A 75 3.15 15.34 3.76
N GLU A 76 3.75 16.24 4.53
CA GLU A 76 4.65 17.24 3.97
C GLU A 76 5.96 16.51 3.65
N PRO A 77 6.33 16.33 2.36
CA PRO A 77 7.65 15.85 2.05
C PRO A 77 8.64 16.81 2.69
N GLU A 78 9.53 16.29 3.55
CA GLU A 78 10.64 17.07 4.10
C GLU A 78 11.40 17.69 2.91
N LYS A 79 11.11 18.95 2.59
CA LYS A 79 12.12 19.81 1.99
C LYS A 79 13.14 20.00 3.09
N SER A 80 14.13 19.10 3.09
CA SER A 80 15.49 19.41 3.47
C SER A 80 15.81 20.80 2.92
N LYS A 81 15.65 21.84 3.75
CA LYS A 81 16.29 23.12 3.53
C LYS A 81 17.74 22.93 3.93
N MET A 82 18.49 22.30 3.04
CA MET A 82 19.91 22.56 2.92
C MET A 82 20.06 23.58 1.81
N ASP A 83 20.08 24.85 2.21
CA ASP A 83 20.93 25.92 1.69
C ASP A 83 20.80 27.13 2.62
#